data_AF-G8TKV4-F1
#
_entry.id   AF-G8TKV4-F1
#
_cell.length_a   1.000
_cell.length_b   1.000
_cell.length_c   1.000
_cell.angle_alpha   90.00
_cell.angle_beta   90.00
_cell.angle_gamma   90.00
#
_symmetry.space_group_name_H-M   'P 1'
#
loop_
_entity.id
_entity.type
_entity.pdbx_description
1 polymer ?
#
loop_
_entity_poly.entity_id
_entity_poly.type
_entity_poly.pdbx_seq_one_letter_code
_entity_poly.pdbx_strand_id
1 'polypeptide(L)'
;MPTITITRLYDLVSVKLGKETAENLTTFIEEKIKCEVDIKNSILASKEDVARVETKIETIIKDAANNRAEMIKWMFVFWIGQMAAMFGFIVLFLKK
;
A
#
# COMPACT_ATOMS: atom_id res chain seq x y z
N MET A 1 22.81 12.52 20.75
CA MET A 1 21.88 13.12 21.73
C MET A 1 21.95 12.27 22.99
N PRO A 2 22.14 12.85 24.19
CA PRO A 2 22.32 12.08 25.41
C PRO A 2 20.97 11.44 25.82
N THR A 3 20.87 10.13 25.66
CA THR A 3 19.72 9.34 26.10
C THR A 3 19.76 9.23 27.62
N ILE A 4 18.99 10.07 28.31
CA ILE A 4 18.82 9.94 29.76
C ILE A 4 18.03 8.63 29.97
N THR A 5 18.68 7.62 30.54
CA THR A 5 18.03 6.35 30.89
C THR A 5 16.97 6.63 31.95
N ILE A 6 15.78 6.01 31.86
CA ILE A 6 14.64 6.20 32.78
C ILE A 6 15.09 6.13 34.26
N THR A 7 16.02 5.23 34.57
CA THR A 7 16.64 5.08 35.90
C THR A 7 17.36 6.33 36.40
N ARG A 8 18.07 7.06 35.52
CA ARG A 8 18.73 8.33 35.86
C ARG A 8 17.72 9.46 36.06
N LEU A 9 16.59 9.38 35.38
CA LEU A 9 15.48 10.32 35.49
C LEU A 9 14.79 10.17 36.86
N TYR A 10 14.53 8.94 37.29
CA TYR A 10 14.05 8.64 38.64
C TYR A 10 15.00 9.17 39.73
N ASP A 11 16.30 8.92 39.60
CA ASP A 11 17.31 9.43 40.55
C ASP A 11 17.30 10.96 40.64
N LEU A 12 17.22 11.67 39.50
CA LEU A 12 17.20 13.14 39.47
C LEU A 12 15.92 13.75 40.07
N VAL A 13 14.77 13.11 39.83
CA VAL A 13 13.48 13.61 40.32
C VAL A 13 13.29 13.26 41.80
N SER A 14 13.76 12.11 42.26
CA SER A 14 13.68 11.68 43.67
C SER A 14 14.49 12.57 44.61
N VAL A 15 15.64 13.09 44.13
CA VAL A 15 16.51 14.01 44.89
C VAL A 15 15.86 15.39 45.13
N LYS A 16 14.96 15.85 44.25
CA LYS A 16 14.34 17.20 44.36
C LYS A 16 12.87 17.21 44.78
N LEU A 17 12.11 16.14 44.57
CA LEU A 17 10.64 16.13 44.67
C LEU A 17 10.07 15.02 45.56
N GLY A 18 10.93 14.21 46.19
CA GLY A 18 10.52 13.06 47.00
C GLY A 18 10.25 11.80 46.17
N LYS A 19 10.42 10.62 46.78
CA LYS A 19 10.31 9.30 46.11
C LYS A 19 8.99 9.09 45.38
N GLU A 20 7.88 9.52 45.98
CA GLU A 20 6.52 9.32 45.45
C GLU A 20 6.27 10.11 44.16
N THR A 21 6.66 11.39 44.13
CA THR A 21 6.53 12.25 42.94
C THR A 21 7.44 11.79 41.80
N ALA A 22 8.62 11.28 42.13
CA ALA A 22 9.56 10.74 41.17
C ALA A 22 9.07 9.45 40.51
N GLU A 23 8.45 8.58 41.29
CA GLU A 23 7.84 7.35 40.79
C GLU A 23 6.67 7.65 39.84
N ASN A 24 5.77 8.55 40.24
CA ASN A 24 4.64 8.96 39.39
C ASN A 24 5.07 9.61 38.07
N LEU A 25 6.08 10.51 38.09
CA LEU A 25 6.58 11.15 36.88
C LEU A 25 7.32 10.17 35.96
N THR A 26 8.05 9.23 36.53
CA THR A 26 8.77 8.20 35.77
C THR A 26 7.79 7.26 35.07
N THR A 27 6.77 6.79 35.79
CA THR A 27 5.69 5.96 35.25
C THR A 27 4.90 6.67 34.15
N PHE A 28 4.55 7.94 34.34
CA PHE A 28 3.85 8.73 33.32
C PHE A 28 4.67 8.90 32.04
N ILE A 29 5.99 9.09 32.18
CA ILE A 29 6.91 9.19 31.04
C ILE A 29 7.04 7.83 30.34
N GLU A 30 7.16 6.73 31.07
CA GLU A 30 7.18 5.38 30.50
C GLU A 30 5.90 5.07 29.71
N GLU A 31 4.72 5.36 30.28
CA GLU A 31 3.44 5.17 29.60
C GLU A 31 3.33 6.02 28.35
N LYS A 32 3.75 7.30 28.40
CA LYS A 32 3.75 8.20 27.23
C LYS A 32 4.69 7.71 26.13
N ILE A 33 5.89 7.27 26.49
CA ILE A 33 6.86 6.72 25.53
C ILE A 33 6.31 5.44 24.90
N LYS A 34 5.73 4.54 25.71
CA LYS A 34 5.14 3.29 25.22
C LYS A 34 3.99 3.57 24.25
N CYS A 35 3.10 4.51 24.58
CA CYS A 35 2.05 4.97 23.68
C CYS A 35 2.59 5.59 22.39
N GLU A 36 3.60 6.46 22.44
CA GLU A 36 4.18 7.04 21.22
C GLU A 36 4.86 5.99 20.33
N VAL A 37 5.53 5.01 20.92
CA VAL A 37 6.14 3.90 20.18
C VAL A 37 5.07 3.03 19.53
N ASP A 38 3.98 2.73 20.23
CA ASP A 38 2.88 1.91 19.71
C ASP A 38 2.10 2.64 18.59
N ILE A 39 1.91 3.95 18.72
CA ILE A 39 1.36 4.81 17.67
C ILE A 39 2.29 4.84 16.45
N LYS A 40 3.61 5.01 16.65
CA LYS A 40 4.57 4.99 15.52
C LYS A 40 4.63 3.62 14.87
N ASN A 41 4.56 2.54 15.63
CA ASN A 41 4.55 1.18 15.11
C ASN A 41 3.26 0.84 14.34
N SER A 42 2.12 1.43 14.71
CA SER A 42 0.86 1.29 13.96
C SER A 42 0.76 2.20 12.73
N ILE A 43 1.49 3.34 12.71
CA ILE A 43 1.58 4.22 11.53
C ILE A 43 2.56 3.69 10.48
N LEU A 44 3.60 2.96 10.90
CA LEU A 44 4.50 2.27 9.98
C LEU A 44 3.70 1.13 9.32
N ALA A 45 3.35 1.32 8.04
CA ALA A 45 2.72 0.28 7.22
C ALA A 45 3.45 -1.05 7.46
N SER A 46 2.72 -2.07 7.90
CA SER A 46 3.31 -3.37 8.19
C SER A 46 4.02 -3.86 6.93
N LYS A 47 5.12 -4.60 7.07
CA LYS A 47 5.77 -5.28 5.94
C LYS A 47 4.74 -6.10 5.13
N GLU A 48 3.70 -6.58 5.81
CA GLU A 48 2.55 -7.27 5.22
C GLU A 48 1.66 -6.36 4.35
N ASP A 49 1.44 -5.11 4.74
CA ASP A 49 0.69 -4.14 3.93
C ASP A 49 1.44 -3.82 2.64
N VAL A 50 2.76 -3.66 2.71
CA VAL A 50 3.63 -3.42 1.54
C VAL A 50 3.59 -4.62 0.61
N ALA A 51 3.77 -5.84 1.12
CA ALA A 51 3.70 -7.07 0.32
C ALA A 51 2.32 -7.25 -0.33
N ARG A 52 1.23 -6.89 0.36
CA ARG A 52 -0.13 -6.92 -0.18
C ARG A 52 -0.34 -5.88 -1.29
N VAL A 53 0.30 -4.71 -1.21
CA VAL A 53 0.25 -3.70 -2.26
C VAL A 53 1.05 -4.15 -3.48
N GLU A 54 2.25 -4.71 -3.30
CA GLU A 54 3.07 -5.24 -4.39
C GLU A 54 2.35 -6.34 -5.17
N THR A 55 1.77 -7.31 -4.47
CA THR A 55 0.98 -8.40 -5.12
C THR A 55 -0.25 -7.88 -5.87
N LYS A 56 -0.95 -6.86 -5.35
CA LYS A 56 -2.04 -6.19 -6.07
C LYS A 56 -1.56 -5.48 -7.32
N ILE A 57 -0.42 -4.78 -7.24
CA ILE A 57 0.18 -4.10 -8.39
C ILE A 57 0.55 -5.10 -9.48
N GLU A 58 1.20 -6.22 -9.13
CA GLU A 58 1.53 -7.27 -10.10
C GLU A 58 0.29 -7.85 -10.79
N THR A 59 -0.77 -8.08 -10.02
CA THR A 59 -2.03 -8.61 -10.56
C THR A 59 -2.67 -7.63 -11.54
N ILE A 60 -2.74 -6.34 -11.18
CA ILE A 60 -3.28 -5.29 -12.04
C ILE A 60 -2.47 -5.17 -13.35
N ILE A 61 -1.13 -5.26 -13.27
CA ILE A 61 -0.28 -5.21 -14.47
C ILE A 61 -0.56 -6.41 -15.39
N LYS A 62 -0.68 -7.61 -14.82
CA LYS A 62 -1.01 -8.84 -15.58
C LYS A 62 -2.38 -8.75 -16.23
N ASP A 63 -3.40 -8.33 -15.49
CA ASP A 63 -4.76 -8.17 -16.00
C ASP A 63 -4.83 -7.10 -17.10
N ALA A 64 -4.11 -5.98 -16.94
CA ALA A 64 -4.03 -4.93 -17.95
C ALA A 64 -3.36 -5.43 -19.24
N ALA A 65 -2.30 -6.23 -19.13
CA ALA A 65 -1.64 -6.83 -20.29
C ALA A 65 -2.56 -7.84 -21.01
N ASN A 66 -3.25 -8.69 -20.25
CA ASN A 66 -4.16 -9.68 -20.80
C ASN A 66 -5.37 -9.04 -21.50
N ASN A 67 -5.96 -8.00 -20.90
CA ASN A 67 -7.07 -7.25 -21.51
C ASN A 67 -6.67 -6.57 -22.82
N ARG A 68 -5.44 -6.04 -22.91
CA ARG A 68 -4.92 -5.47 -24.16
C ARG A 68 -4.77 -6.56 -25.23
N ALA A 69 -4.26 -7.73 -24.87
CA ALA A 69 -4.09 -8.84 -25.81
C ALA A 69 -5.44 -9.35 -26.35
N GLU A 70 -6.45 -9.54 -25.48
CA GLU A 70 -7.79 -9.92 -25.88
C GLU A 70 -8.44 -8.86 -26.79
N MET A 71 -8.31 -7.58 -26.44
CA MET A 71 -8.83 -6.50 -27.27
C MET A 71 -8.22 -6.51 -28.68
N ILE A 72 -6.91 -6.73 -28.78
CA ILE A 72 -6.22 -6.84 -30.08
C ILE A 72 -6.74 -8.04 -30.87
N LYS A 73 -6.93 -9.21 -30.25
CA LYS A 73 -7.49 -10.40 -30.92
C LYS A 73 -8.89 -10.11 -31.48
N TRP A 74 -9.75 -9.48 -30.68
CA TRP A 74 -11.11 -9.12 -31.10
C TRP A 74 -11.12 -8.08 -32.21
N MET A 75 -10.14 -7.16 -32.23
CA MET A 75 -9.97 -6.25 -33.37
C MET A 75 -9.71 -7.01 -34.67
N PHE A 76 -8.83 -8.03 -34.69
CA PHE A 76 -8.59 -8.80 -35.91
C PHE A 76 -9.85 -9.53 -36.42
N VAL A 77 -10.61 -10.18 -35.52
CA VAL A 77 -11.87 -10.85 -35.89
C VAL A 77 -12.86 -9.85 -36.48
N PHE A 78 -13.01 -8.69 -35.84
CA PHE A 78 -13.86 -7.62 -36.35
C PHE A 78 -13.43 -7.16 -37.75
N TRP A 79 -12.13 -6.91 -37.96
CA TRP A 79 -11.60 -6.44 -39.24
C TRP A 79 -11.78 -7.47 -40.36
N ILE A 80 -11.58 -8.76 -40.08
CA ILE A 80 -11.85 -9.84 -41.06
C ILE A 80 -13.34 -9.85 -41.44
N GLY A 81 -14.24 -9.68 -40.46
CA GLY A 81 -15.67 -9.57 -40.70
C GLY A 81 -16.02 -8.37 -41.60
N GLN A 82 -15.43 -7.19 -41.34
CA GLN A 82 -15.61 -6.01 -42.19
C GLN A 82 -15.12 -6.26 -43.62
N MET A 83 -13.94 -6.89 -43.80
CA MET A 83 -13.41 -7.22 -45.12
C MET A 83 -14.34 -8.18 -45.88
N ALA A 84 -14.83 -9.22 -45.21
CA ALA A 84 -15.77 -10.18 -45.81
C ALA A 84 -17.08 -9.49 -46.25
N ALA A 85 -17.61 -8.59 -45.42
CA ALA A 85 -18.79 -7.80 -45.77
C ALA A 85 -18.53 -6.90 -46.98
N MET A 86 -17.38 -6.19 -47.02
CA MET A 86 -17.01 -5.35 -48.15
C MET A 86 -16.91 -6.14 -49.46
N PHE A 87 -16.26 -7.31 -49.45
CA PHE A 87 -16.21 -8.19 -50.62
C PHE A 87 -17.61 -8.70 -51.01
N GLY A 88 -18.44 -9.06 -50.03
CA GLY A 88 -19.83 -9.44 -50.25
C GLY A 88 -20.62 -8.35 -50.97
N PHE A 89 -20.50 -7.10 -50.51
CA PHE A 89 -21.14 -5.95 -51.17
C PHE A 89 -20.62 -5.76 -52.60
N ILE A 90 -19.30 -5.77 -52.82
CA ILE A 90 -18.71 -5.60 -54.16
C ILE A 90 -19.22 -6.69 -55.13
N VAL A 91 -19.24 -7.95 -54.71
CA VAL A 91 -19.75 -9.06 -55.53
C VAL A 91 -21.24 -8.90 -55.82
N LEU A 92 -22.02 -8.49 -54.83
CA LEU A 92 -23.47 -8.27 -54.99
C LEU A 92 -23.76 -7.12 -55.97
N PHE A 93 -22.98 -6.05 -55.94
CA PHE A 93 -23.08 -4.94 -56.89
C PHE A 93 -22.60 -5.30 -58.30
N LEU A 94 -21.60 -6.18 -58.45
CA LEU A 94 -21.13 -6.67 -59.76
C LEU A 94 -22.06 -7.71 -60.40
N LYS A 95 -22.87 -8.42 -59.60
CA LYS A 95 -23.86 -9.39 -60.06
C LYS A 95 -25.20 -8.78 -60.45
N LYS A 96 -25.36 -7.47 -60.30
CA LYS A 96 -26.54 -6.70 -60.70
C LYS A 96 -26.26 -5.97 -62.00
#